data_AF-A0A7K1T8X2-F1
#
_entry.id   AF-A0A7K1T8X2-F1
#
_cell.length_a   1.000
_cell.length_b   1.000
_cell.length_c   1.000
_cell.angle_alpha   90.00
_cell.angle_beta   90.00
_cell.angle_gamma   90.00
#
_symmetry.space_group_name_H-M   'P 1'
#
loop_
_entity.id
_entity.type
_entity.pdbx_description
1 polymer ?
#
loop_
_entity_poly.entity_id
_entity_poly.type
_entity_poly.pdbx_seq_one_letter_code
_entity_poly.pdbx_strand_id
1 'polypeptide(L)'
;MHGLGLLLSGAGLLATLLPLLRQTAWWIRVFDFPRLQIVAGLLLSLLLLAVPTPSLTATQTLALCLAVLAAVAYQATRIWPYTPLHRKQVKDSQRPATDDANHVSILVTNVLMYNRDASRCLGLIREFRPDVVLAVETDDWWLSQLAGITKDYPYTCHAPLPNTYGMLVFSRLPLVDFEIRYLLDADIPSFHGRVVLRNGVQAALHFVHPKPPAPQEAKTSTRRDAELLLVGRAIQHHDGPTIVAGDLNDVAWSHTSELFRRLARLLDPRIGRGLLPTFHADYKLLRWPLDHVFHSAHFRLQRIERLSHIGSDHYPIYLRLSYEPQGWQEQEQELETPNAEDRLEASEKIHQAAVEEPA
;
A
#
# COMPACT_ATOMS: atom_id res chain seq x y z
N MET A 1 -16.61 24.22 25.23
CA MET A 1 -15.19 23.95 24.87
C MET A 1 -14.64 22.75 25.62
N HIS A 2 -14.68 22.71 26.96
CA HIS A 2 -14.16 21.57 27.73
C HIS A 2 -14.88 20.24 27.45
N GLY A 3 -16.21 20.23 27.31
CA GLY A 3 -16.95 19.02 26.92
C GLY A 3 -16.53 18.44 25.56
N LEU A 4 -16.17 19.30 24.60
CA LEU A 4 -15.60 18.88 23.32
C LEU A 4 -14.20 18.28 23.51
N GLY A 5 -13.37 18.87 24.38
CA GLY A 5 -12.06 18.31 24.74
C GLY A 5 -12.17 16.90 25.33
N LEU A 6 -13.11 16.68 26.26
CA LEU A 6 -13.36 15.34 26.83
C LEU A 6 -13.82 14.34 25.78
N LEU A 7 -14.73 14.75 24.89
CA LEU A 7 -15.23 13.91 23.80
C LEU A 7 -14.11 13.53 22.82
N LEU A 8 -13.29 14.50 22.41
CA LEU A 8 -12.16 14.25 21.51
C LEU A 8 -11.10 13.35 22.16
N SER A 9 -10.79 13.55 23.45
CA SER A 9 -9.88 12.66 24.18
C SER A 9 -10.41 11.24 24.26
N GLY A 10 -11.69 11.06 24.66
CA GLY A 10 -12.31 9.74 24.73
C GLY A 10 -12.33 9.03 23.38
N ALA A 11 -12.79 9.72 22.34
CA ALA A 11 -12.84 9.18 20.98
C ALA A 11 -11.44 8.86 20.42
N GLY A 12 -10.46 9.75 20.59
CA GLY A 12 -9.10 9.54 20.11
C GLY A 12 -8.35 8.42 20.85
N LEU A 13 -8.59 8.26 22.15
CA LEU A 13 -8.07 7.13 22.94
C LEU A 13 -8.69 5.81 22.47
N LEU A 14 -10.01 5.75 22.32
CA LEU A 14 -10.69 4.54 21.80
C LEU A 14 -10.20 4.18 20.39
N ALA A 15 -10.11 5.16 19.49
CA ALA A 15 -9.59 4.98 18.14
C ALA A 15 -8.13 4.51 18.13
N THR A 16 -7.34 4.87 19.14
CA THR A 16 -5.94 4.41 19.26
C THR A 16 -5.85 3.00 19.83
N LEU A 17 -6.70 2.65 20.79
CA LEU A 17 -6.65 1.38 21.51
C LEU A 17 -7.34 0.24 20.75
N LEU A 18 -8.42 0.51 20.01
CA LEU A 18 -9.19 -0.54 19.32
C LEU A 18 -8.34 -1.38 18.34
N PRO A 19 -7.51 -0.80 17.44
CA PRO A 19 -6.67 -1.59 16.55
C PRO A 19 -5.62 -2.47 17.25
N LEU A 20 -5.26 -2.15 18.51
CA LEU A 20 -4.31 -2.96 19.29
C LEU A 20 -4.85 -4.36 19.62
N LEU A 21 -6.16 -4.55 19.53
CA LEU A 21 -6.82 -5.84 19.74
C LEU A 21 -6.52 -6.85 18.61
N ARG A 22 -5.89 -6.41 17.50
CA ARG A 22 -5.55 -7.23 16.30
C ARG A 22 -6.74 -8.00 15.70
N GLN A 23 -7.96 -7.50 15.92
CA GLN A 23 -9.17 -8.10 15.36
C GLN A 23 -9.36 -7.69 13.89
N THR A 24 -9.86 -8.62 13.07
CA THR A 24 -10.04 -8.41 11.62
C THR A 24 -11.34 -7.70 11.26
N ALA A 25 -12.23 -7.44 12.24
CA ALA A 25 -13.51 -6.79 11.99
C ALA A 25 -13.34 -5.37 11.41
N TRP A 26 -14.06 -5.08 10.32
CA TRP A 26 -13.90 -3.82 9.57
C TRP A 26 -14.03 -2.56 10.44
N TRP A 27 -14.96 -2.55 11.40
CA TRP A 27 -15.23 -1.40 12.28
C TRP A 27 -14.12 -1.14 13.32
N ILE A 28 -13.25 -2.12 13.55
CA ILE A 28 -12.01 -1.95 14.32
C ILE A 28 -10.90 -1.47 13.39
N ARG A 29 -10.76 -2.13 12.23
CA ARG A 29 -9.73 -1.85 11.22
C ARG A 29 -9.83 -0.45 10.61
N VAL A 30 -11.02 0.15 10.56
CA VAL A 30 -11.20 1.53 10.06
C VAL A 30 -10.35 2.54 10.84
N PHE A 31 -10.04 2.27 12.12
CA PHE A 31 -9.20 3.15 12.94
C PHE A 31 -7.70 3.04 12.66
N ASP A 32 -7.26 2.06 11.86
CA ASP A 32 -5.89 2.04 11.34
C ASP A 32 -5.64 3.17 10.33
N PHE A 33 -6.67 3.66 9.65
CA PHE A 33 -6.53 4.63 8.57
C PHE A 33 -6.24 6.05 9.09
N PRO A 34 -7.08 6.67 9.95
CA PRO A 34 -7.02 8.10 10.20
C PRO A 34 -5.96 8.53 11.26
N ARG A 35 -4.75 7.97 11.24
CA ARG A 35 -3.73 8.24 12.29
C ARG A 35 -3.38 9.72 12.43
N LEU A 36 -3.21 10.44 11.31
CA LEU A 36 -2.95 11.88 11.34
C LEU A 36 -4.10 12.67 11.95
N GLN A 37 -5.33 12.28 11.64
CA GLN A 37 -6.55 12.92 12.13
C GLN A 37 -6.77 12.61 13.61
N ILE A 38 -6.43 11.39 14.06
CA ILE A 38 -6.42 11.02 15.48
C ILE A 38 -5.42 11.90 16.23
N VAL A 39 -4.18 12.04 15.75
CA VAL A 39 -3.17 12.92 16.38
C VAL A 39 -3.67 14.36 16.43
N ALA A 40 -4.21 14.90 15.32
CA ALA A 40 -4.74 16.26 15.29
C ALA A 40 -5.88 16.47 16.30
N GLY A 41 -6.81 15.51 16.39
CA GLY A 41 -7.92 15.54 17.34
C GLY A 41 -7.44 15.47 18.80
N LEU A 42 -6.45 14.63 19.10
CA LEU A 42 -5.84 14.51 20.43
C LEU A 42 -5.05 15.77 20.82
N LEU A 43 -4.32 16.39 19.89
CA LEU A 43 -3.63 17.66 20.14
C LEU A 43 -4.62 18.80 20.39
N LEU A 44 -5.72 18.84 19.61
CA LEU A 44 -6.81 19.78 19.85
C LEU A 44 -7.48 19.52 21.21
N SER A 45 -7.63 18.27 21.62
CA SER A 45 -8.21 17.94 22.92
C SER A 45 -7.35 18.44 24.08
N LEU A 46 -6.01 18.29 24.01
CA LEU A 46 -5.08 18.86 24.98
C LEU A 46 -5.22 20.39 25.09
N LEU A 47 -5.34 21.08 23.96
CA LEU A 47 -5.53 22.54 23.95
C LEU A 47 -6.85 22.93 24.64
N LEU A 48 -7.94 22.20 24.39
CA LEU A 48 -9.25 22.46 25.00
C LEU A 48 -9.32 22.13 26.49
N LEU A 49 -8.53 21.15 26.95
CA LEU A 49 -8.42 20.76 28.37
C LEU A 49 -7.53 21.71 29.18
N ALA A 50 -6.71 22.55 28.53
CA ALA A 50 -5.92 23.58 29.21
C ALA A 50 -6.77 24.71 29.82
N VAL A 51 -8.05 24.82 29.43
CA VAL A 51 -9.00 25.79 29.99
C VAL A 51 -9.59 25.24 31.30
N PRO A 52 -9.40 25.91 32.45
CA PRO A 52 -9.90 25.43 33.74
C PRO A 52 -11.42 25.29 33.76
N THR A 53 -11.94 24.15 34.21
CA THR A 53 -13.39 23.97 34.44
C THR A 53 -13.67 23.16 35.72
N PRO A 54 -14.85 23.31 36.33
CA PRO A 54 -15.22 22.57 37.54
C PRO A 54 -15.57 21.09 37.28
N SER A 55 -15.49 20.62 36.03
CA SER A 55 -15.99 19.30 35.62
C SER A 55 -15.09 18.14 36.05
N LEU A 56 -13.80 18.39 36.26
CA LEU A 56 -12.79 17.40 36.66
C LEU A 56 -11.91 17.97 37.76
N THR A 57 -11.42 17.11 38.65
CA THR A 57 -10.38 17.48 39.61
C THR A 57 -9.04 17.66 38.90
N ALA A 58 -8.11 18.43 39.49
CA ALA A 58 -6.77 18.63 38.92
C ALA A 58 -6.04 17.29 38.64
N THR A 59 -6.20 16.31 39.52
CA THR A 59 -5.62 14.97 39.35
C THR A 59 -6.24 14.22 38.17
N GLN A 60 -7.56 14.30 37.98
CA GLN A 60 -8.24 13.67 36.85
C GLN A 60 -7.84 14.31 35.52
N THR A 61 -7.76 15.64 35.47
CA THR A 61 -7.28 16.36 34.28
C THR A 61 -5.85 15.98 33.94
N LEU A 62 -4.96 15.92 34.95
CA LEU A 62 -3.57 15.49 34.74
C LEU A 62 -3.50 14.06 34.20
N ALA A 63 -4.24 13.11 34.80
CA ALA A 63 -4.27 11.72 34.34
C ALA A 63 -4.76 11.59 32.89
N LEU A 64 -5.82 12.33 32.52
CA LEU A 64 -6.33 12.35 31.15
C LEU A 64 -5.31 12.93 30.17
N CYS A 65 -4.67 14.04 30.51
CA CYS A 65 -3.62 14.64 29.67
C CYS A 65 -2.45 13.67 29.46
N LEU A 66 -2.03 12.94 30.49
CA LEU A 66 -0.98 11.92 30.37
C LEU A 66 -1.41 10.76 29.45
N ALA A 67 -2.64 10.28 29.56
CA ALA A 67 -3.17 9.25 28.67
C ALA A 67 -3.22 9.73 27.21
N VAL A 68 -3.68 10.96 26.97
CA VAL A 68 -3.72 11.57 25.64
C VAL A 68 -2.29 11.75 25.08
N LEU A 69 -1.34 12.22 25.89
CA LEU A 69 0.06 12.33 25.47
C LEU A 69 0.67 10.98 25.10
N ALA A 70 0.38 9.92 25.87
CA ALA A 70 0.82 8.57 25.56
C ALA A 70 0.23 8.07 24.22
N ALA A 71 -1.05 8.34 23.96
CA ALA A 71 -1.69 8.01 22.69
C ALA A 71 -1.12 8.80 21.50
N VAL A 72 -0.84 10.10 21.68
CA VAL A 72 -0.15 10.93 20.68
C VAL A 72 1.23 10.38 20.39
N ALA A 73 2.00 10.04 21.42
CA ALA A 73 3.34 9.45 21.26
C ALA A 73 3.27 8.13 20.49
N TYR A 74 2.35 7.24 20.85
CA TYR A 74 2.14 5.98 20.13
C TYR A 74 1.75 6.20 18.67
N GLN A 75 0.80 7.08 18.37
CA GLN A 75 0.43 7.36 16.98
C GLN A 75 1.59 7.99 16.19
N ALA A 76 2.35 8.88 16.84
CA ALA A 76 3.53 9.50 16.24
C ALA A 76 4.60 8.45 15.89
N THR A 77 4.85 7.44 16.73
CA THR A 77 5.82 6.37 16.39
C THR A 77 5.38 5.54 15.18
N ARG A 78 4.06 5.37 14.96
CA ARG A 78 3.52 4.67 13.78
C ARG A 78 3.59 5.51 12.50
N ILE A 79 3.50 6.82 12.60
CA ILE A 79 3.59 7.76 11.46
C ILE A 79 5.06 8.05 11.11
N TRP A 80 5.94 8.10 12.11
CA TRP A 80 7.34 8.53 12.00
C TRP A 80 8.12 7.90 10.82
N PRO A 81 8.06 6.57 10.56
CA PRO A 81 8.75 5.94 9.43
C PRO A 81 8.39 6.51 8.06
N TYR A 82 7.18 7.04 7.91
CA TYR A 82 6.65 7.57 6.67
C TYR A 82 6.83 9.09 6.55
N THR A 83 7.79 9.65 7.28
CA THR A 83 8.18 11.05 7.18
C THR A 83 9.57 11.19 6.53
N PRO A 84 9.89 12.32 5.89
CA PRO A 84 11.23 12.58 5.37
C PRO A 84 12.34 12.64 6.44
N LEU A 85 11.96 12.70 7.72
CA LEU A 85 12.88 12.80 8.86
C LEU A 85 13.37 11.42 9.32
N HIS A 86 12.68 10.35 8.94
CA HIS A 86 13.12 8.99 9.22
C HIS A 86 14.24 8.58 8.24
N ARG A 87 15.11 7.67 8.68
CA ARG A 87 16.11 7.05 7.81
C ARG A 87 15.42 6.36 6.62
N LYS A 88 15.96 6.55 5.42
CA LYS A 88 15.49 5.86 4.22
C LYS A 88 15.74 4.36 4.33
N GLN A 89 14.70 3.54 4.21
CA GLN A 89 14.84 2.09 4.18
C GLN A 89 15.43 1.62 2.85
N VAL A 90 14.91 2.14 1.74
CA VAL A 90 15.48 1.93 0.40
C VAL A 90 16.48 3.04 0.11
N LYS A 91 17.72 2.68 -0.25
CA LYS A 91 18.76 3.65 -0.61
C LYS A 91 18.46 4.31 -1.96
N ASP A 92 18.97 5.52 -2.15
CA ASP A 92 18.88 6.19 -3.44
C ASP A 92 19.75 5.45 -4.47
N SER A 93 19.32 5.49 -5.74
CA SER A 93 20.04 4.90 -6.86
C SER A 93 21.46 5.44 -6.97
N GLN A 94 22.44 4.55 -7.17
CA GLN A 94 23.82 4.94 -7.50
C GLN A 94 24.07 4.98 -9.00
N ARG A 95 23.10 4.52 -9.80
CA ARG A 95 23.19 4.51 -11.26
C ARG A 95 22.70 5.85 -11.83
N PRO A 96 23.34 6.37 -12.89
CA PRO A 96 22.85 7.56 -13.56
C PRO A 96 21.49 7.31 -14.21
N ALA A 97 20.65 8.35 -14.27
CA ALA A 97 19.30 8.22 -14.82
C ALA A 97 19.25 7.84 -16.32
N THR A 98 20.38 7.96 -17.01
CA THR A 98 20.60 7.57 -18.41
C THR A 98 20.93 6.08 -18.59
N ASP A 99 21.19 5.33 -17.51
CA ASP A 99 21.46 3.88 -17.54
C ASP A 99 20.16 3.07 -17.66
N ASP A 100 19.38 3.32 -18.73
CA ASP A 100 18.08 2.69 -18.96
C ASP A 100 18.16 1.15 -18.97
N ALA A 101 19.34 0.58 -19.29
CA ALA A 101 19.59 -0.85 -19.30
C ALA A 101 19.31 -1.53 -17.94
N ASN A 102 19.58 -0.81 -16.85
CA ASN A 102 19.47 -1.30 -15.48
C ASN A 102 18.29 -0.68 -14.72
N HIS A 103 17.40 0.04 -15.40
CA HIS A 103 16.22 0.62 -14.77
C HIS A 103 14.94 -0.08 -15.21
N VAL A 104 13.98 -0.11 -14.29
CA VAL A 104 12.59 -0.46 -14.55
C VAL A 104 11.68 0.56 -13.90
N SER A 105 10.69 1.02 -14.64
CA SER A 105 9.68 1.97 -14.18
C SER A 105 8.28 1.39 -14.24
N ILE A 106 7.48 1.67 -13.22
CA ILE A 106 6.14 1.12 -13.05
C ILE A 106 5.19 2.27 -12.73
N LEU A 107 4.07 2.32 -13.45
CA LEU A 107 2.93 3.15 -13.12
C LEU A 107 1.82 2.24 -12.57
N VAL A 108 1.39 2.50 -11.34
CA VAL A 108 0.23 1.84 -10.73
C VAL A 108 -0.91 2.85 -10.65
N THR A 109 -2.08 2.46 -11.12
CA THR A 109 -3.26 3.31 -11.12
C THR A 109 -4.52 2.51 -10.84
N ASN A 110 -5.20 2.81 -9.73
CA ASN A 110 -6.62 2.52 -9.60
C ASN A 110 -7.39 3.56 -10.43
N VAL A 111 -8.09 3.11 -11.47
CA VAL A 111 -8.73 4.03 -12.43
C VAL A 111 -10.13 4.47 -12.03
N LEU A 112 -10.69 3.86 -10.98
CA LEU A 112 -12.11 3.88 -10.62
C LEU A 112 -12.98 3.40 -11.79
N MET A 113 -13.54 2.20 -11.70
CA MET A 113 -14.26 1.57 -12.84
C MET A 113 -15.29 2.48 -13.50
N TYR A 114 -16.00 3.29 -12.70
CA TYR A 114 -17.04 4.20 -13.17
C TYR A 114 -16.53 5.52 -13.78
N ASN A 115 -15.25 5.85 -13.63
CA ASN A 115 -14.65 7.00 -14.30
C ASN A 115 -14.58 6.74 -15.82
N ARG A 116 -15.32 7.54 -16.59
CA ARG A 116 -15.39 7.41 -18.06
C ARG A 116 -14.51 8.41 -18.82
N ASP A 117 -13.49 8.96 -18.16
CA ASP A 117 -12.47 9.81 -18.78
C ASP A 117 -11.08 9.16 -18.71
N ALA A 118 -10.71 8.45 -19.78
CA ALA A 118 -9.38 7.83 -19.91
C ALA A 118 -8.28 8.83 -20.33
N SER A 119 -8.63 10.05 -20.74
CA SER A 119 -7.70 10.97 -21.39
C SER A 119 -6.56 11.40 -20.47
N ARG A 120 -6.86 11.60 -19.18
CA ARG A 120 -5.88 11.97 -18.14
C ARG A 120 -4.94 10.82 -17.81
N CYS A 121 -5.45 9.59 -17.69
CA CYS A 121 -4.63 8.39 -17.50
C CYS A 121 -3.67 8.20 -18.68
N LEU A 122 -4.18 8.25 -19.92
CA LEU A 122 -3.37 8.19 -21.14
C LEU A 122 -2.36 9.34 -21.22
N GLY A 123 -2.72 10.54 -20.74
CA GLY A 123 -1.82 11.68 -20.61
C GLY A 123 -0.59 11.36 -19.76
N LEU A 124 -0.80 10.82 -18.56
CA LEU A 124 0.28 10.41 -17.66
C LEU A 124 1.13 9.27 -18.24
N ILE A 125 0.52 8.28 -18.89
CA ILE A 125 1.26 7.20 -19.56
C ILE A 125 2.19 7.76 -20.65
N ARG A 126 1.70 8.71 -21.45
CA ARG A 126 2.51 9.36 -22.50
C ARG A 126 3.63 10.24 -21.93
N GLU A 127 3.34 10.98 -20.86
CA GLU A 127 4.30 11.88 -20.21
C GLU A 127 5.44 11.10 -19.54
N PHE A 128 5.10 10.11 -18.72
CA PHE A 128 6.07 9.37 -17.92
C PHE A 128 6.70 8.19 -18.68
N ARG A 129 6.03 7.64 -19.69
CA ARG A 129 6.43 6.46 -20.49
C ARG A 129 6.97 5.30 -19.63
N PRO A 130 6.23 4.85 -18.60
CA PRO A 130 6.68 3.77 -17.71
C PRO A 130 7.00 2.49 -18.51
N ASP A 131 7.85 1.63 -17.99
CA ASP A 131 8.14 0.32 -18.59
C ASP A 131 6.99 -0.68 -18.39
N VAL A 132 6.27 -0.56 -17.27
CA VAL A 132 5.09 -1.37 -16.94
C VAL A 132 3.97 -0.45 -16.47
N VAL A 133 2.76 -0.67 -16.96
CA VAL A 133 1.53 -0.04 -16.47
C VAL A 133 0.65 -1.12 -15.85
N LEU A 134 0.27 -0.91 -14.59
CA LEU A 134 -0.75 -1.66 -13.87
C LEU A 134 -1.96 -0.74 -13.69
N ALA A 135 -3.08 -1.09 -14.32
CA ALA A 135 -4.37 -0.45 -14.09
C ALA A 135 -5.31 -1.44 -13.39
N VAL A 136 -5.91 -1.03 -12.27
CA VAL A 136 -6.88 -1.82 -11.50
C VAL A 136 -8.23 -1.11 -11.44
N GLU A 137 -9.29 -1.84 -11.09
CA GLU A 137 -10.69 -1.45 -11.27
C GLU A 137 -11.09 -1.21 -12.73
N THR A 138 -10.67 -2.11 -13.61
CA THR A 138 -10.85 -1.97 -15.06
C THR A 138 -11.92 -2.94 -15.58
N ASP A 139 -12.78 -2.45 -16.45
CA ASP A 139 -13.76 -3.24 -17.21
C ASP A 139 -13.42 -3.24 -18.71
N ASP A 140 -14.28 -3.85 -19.53
CA ASP A 140 -14.10 -3.89 -20.99
C ASP A 140 -14.04 -2.49 -21.61
N TRP A 141 -14.74 -1.52 -21.02
CA TRP A 141 -14.66 -0.12 -21.49
C TRP A 141 -13.24 0.42 -21.27
N TRP A 142 -12.65 0.25 -20.09
CA TRP A 142 -11.27 0.67 -19.83
C TRP A 142 -10.26 -0.04 -20.73
N LEU A 143 -10.43 -1.34 -20.98
CA LEU A 143 -9.59 -2.06 -21.94
C LEU A 143 -9.68 -1.43 -23.34
N SER A 144 -10.89 -1.10 -23.81
CA SER A 144 -11.07 -0.45 -25.12
C SER A 144 -10.38 0.92 -25.20
N GLN A 145 -10.39 1.70 -24.12
CA GLN A 145 -9.78 3.03 -24.09
C GLN A 145 -8.25 2.95 -24.05
N LEU A 146 -7.70 1.98 -23.33
CA LEU A 146 -6.25 1.79 -23.21
C LEU A 146 -5.65 1.01 -24.39
N ALA A 147 -6.44 0.31 -25.21
CA ALA A 147 -5.95 -0.48 -26.35
C ALA A 147 -4.99 0.28 -27.29
N GLY A 148 -5.13 1.61 -27.38
CA GLY A 148 -4.22 2.46 -28.17
C GLY A 148 -2.76 2.42 -27.72
N ILE A 149 -2.46 2.12 -26.45
CA ILE A 149 -1.07 2.07 -25.95
C ILE A 149 -0.36 0.76 -26.31
N THR A 150 -1.09 -0.29 -26.71
CA THR A 150 -0.52 -1.61 -27.02
C THR A 150 0.53 -1.56 -28.14
N LYS A 151 0.48 -0.53 -29.00
CA LYS A 151 1.53 -0.28 -30.00
C LYS A 151 2.92 -0.06 -29.37
N ASP A 152 2.96 0.70 -28.28
CA ASP A 152 4.19 1.01 -27.55
C ASP A 152 4.45 0.03 -26.38
N TYR A 153 3.40 -0.67 -25.95
CA TYR A 153 3.38 -1.64 -24.85
C TYR A 153 2.88 -3.02 -25.33
N PRO A 154 3.68 -3.76 -26.12
CA PRO A 154 3.20 -4.96 -26.81
C PRO A 154 2.99 -6.17 -25.89
N TYR A 155 3.61 -6.20 -24.70
CA TYR A 155 3.50 -7.31 -23.77
C TYR A 155 2.35 -7.04 -22.79
N THR A 156 1.25 -7.79 -22.93
CA THR A 156 0.01 -7.51 -22.21
C THR A 156 -0.54 -8.75 -21.52
N CYS A 157 -1.22 -8.53 -20.39
CA CYS A 157 -1.97 -9.55 -19.67
C CYS A 157 -3.17 -8.87 -19.00
N HIS A 158 -4.37 -9.32 -19.32
CA HIS A 158 -5.60 -8.57 -19.02
C HIS A 158 -6.65 -9.51 -18.42
N ALA A 159 -7.34 -9.01 -17.41
CA ALA A 159 -8.55 -9.57 -16.84
C ALA A 159 -9.53 -8.43 -16.52
N PRO A 160 -10.12 -7.77 -17.53
CA PRO A 160 -11.17 -6.78 -17.29
C PRO A 160 -12.37 -7.48 -16.65
N LEU A 161 -12.95 -6.89 -15.62
CA LEU A 161 -14.09 -7.46 -14.91
C LEU A 161 -15.11 -6.38 -14.54
N PRO A 162 -16.42 -6.62 -14.68
CA PRO A 162 -17.48 -5.65 -14.37
C PRO A 162 -17.83 -5.62 -12.88
N ASN A 163 -16.86 -5.87 -12.00
CA ASN A 163 -17.05 -6.03 -10.54
C ASN A 163 -16.05 -5.19 -9.72
N THR A 164 -15.50 -4.11 -10.28
CA THR A 164 -14.45 -3.26 -9.68
C THR A 164 -13.11 -3.96 -9.38
N TYR A 165 -12.91 -5.25 -9.69
CA TYR A 165 -11.64 -5.94 -9.43
C TYR A 165 -10.80 -6.21 -10.68
N GLY A 166 -11.29 -5.84 -11.86
CA GLY A 166 -10.57 -6.14 -13.10
C GLY A 166 -9.21 -5.44 -13.18
N MET A 167 -8.27 -6.10 -13.87
CA MET A 167 -6.86 -5.71 -13.93
C MET A 167 -6.34 -5.70 -15.37
N LEU A 168 -5.63 -4.65 -15.77
CA LEU A 168 -4.92 -4.56 -17.04
C LEU A 168 -3.43 -4.32 -16.81
N VAL A 169 -2.60 -5.20 -17.35
CA VAL A 169 -1.14 -5.06 -17.36
C VAL A 169 -0.65 -4.81 -18.78
N PHE A 170 0.14 -3.76 -18.95
CA PHE A 170 0.82 -3.41 -20.19
C PHE A 170 2.32 -3.24 -19.93
N SER A 171 3.18 -3.77 -20.79
CA SER A 171 4.62 -3.57 -20.67
C SER A 171 5.31 -3.32 -22.01
N ARG A 172 6.31 -2.42 -21.94
CA ARG A 172 7.29 -2.17 -23.01
C ARG A 172 8.41 -3.20 -23.00
N LEU A 173 8.66 -3.80 -21.84
CA LEU A 173 9.68 -4.82 -21.63
C LEU A 173 9.07 -6.22 -21.79
N PRO A 174 9.84 -7.22 -22.26
CA PRO A 174 9.32 -8.57 -22.39
C PRO A 174 8.80 -9.11 -21.05
N LEU A 175 7.58 -9.64 -21.07
CA LEU A 175 7.02 -10.42 -19.97
C LEU A 175 7.19 -11.91 -20.31
N VAL A 176 7.65 -12.71 -19.35
CA VAL A 176 7.82 -14.16 -19.48
C VAL A 176 7.17 -14.89 -18.31
N ASP A 177 6.66 -16.10 -18.59
CA ASP A 177 6.01 -16.99 -17.61
C ASP A 177 4.95 -16.27 -16.77
N PHE A 178 4.11 -15.51 -17.46
CA PHE A 178 3.10 -14.67 -16.83
C PHE A 178 1.69 -15.23 -16.99
N GLU A 179 0.87 -15.04 -15.97
CA GLU A 179 -0.53 -15.44 -15.95
C GLU A 179 -1.34 -14.57 -14.98
N ILE A 180 -2.66 -14.56 -15.20
CA ILE A 180 -3.63 -14.10 -14.20
C ILE A 180 -4.02 -15.32 -13.36
N ARG A 181 -3.93 -15.18 -12.04
CA ARG A 181 -4.40 -16.16 -11.05
C ARG A 181 -5.54 -15.57 -10.22
N TYR A 182 -6.29 -16.46 -9.60
CA TYR A 182 -7.37 -16.13 -8.66
C TYR A 182 -7.04 -16.88 -7.36
N LEU A 183 -6.31 -16.23 -6.46
CA LEU A 183 -5.64 -16.93 -5.35
C LEU A 183 -6.60 -17.40 -4.25
N LEU A 184 -7.59 -16.58 -3.94
CA LEU A 184 -8.59 -16.85 -2.91
C LEU A 184 -10.00 -16.76 -3.47
N ASP A 185 -10.31 -15.67 -4.17
CA ASP A 185 -11.63 -15.39 -4.74
C ASP A 185 -11.59 -15.53 -6.26
N ALA A 186 -12.56 -16.26 -6.82
CA ALA A 186 -12.61 -16.60 -8.25
C ALA A 186 -12.88 -15.39 -9.17
N ASP A 187 -13.24 -14.25 -8.59
CA ASP A 187 -13.60 -13.01 -9.25
C ASP A 187 -12.64 -11.85 -8.91
N ILE A 188 -11.55 -12.12 -8.19
CA ILE A 188 -10.48 -11.17 -7.88
C ILE A 188 -9.17 -11.65 -8.53
N PRO A 189 -8.75 -11.01 -9.64
CA PRO A 189 -7.56 -11.41 -10.37
C PRO A 189 -6.29 -10.85 -9.74
N SER A 190 -5.21 -11.63 -9.80
CA SER A 190 -3.85 -11.21 -9.51
C SER A 190 -2.92 -11.57 -10.68
N PHE A 191 -1.97 -10.70 -11.01
CA PHE A 191 -0.97 -10.97 -12.03
C PHE A 191 0.30 -11.55 -11.39
N HIS A 192 0.83 -12.61 -11.97
CA HIS A 192 2.11 -13.18 -11.58
C HIS A 192 2.94 -13.46 -12.83
N GLY A 193 4.19 -13.03 -12.86
CA GLY A 193 5.08 -13.31 -13.98
C GLY A 193 6.47 -12.72 -13.77
N ARG A 194 7.24 -12.59 -14.84
CA ARG A 194 8.56 -11.96 -14.81
C ARG A 194 8.70 -10.92 -15.91
N VAL A 195 9.33 -9.80 -15.59
CA VAL A 195 9.77 -8.80 -16.57
C VAL A 195 11.26 -8.98 -16.86
N VAL A 196 11.62 -8.95 -18.12
CA VAL A 196 13.02 -8.99 -18.58
C VAL A 196 13.51 -7.56 -18.74
N LEU A 197 14.43 -7.14 -17.87
CA LEU A 197 15.09 -5.85 -17.98
C LEU A 197 15.92 -5.80 -19.27
N ARG A 198 16.25 -4.59 -19.73
CA ARG A 198 17.04 -4.36 -20.95
C ARG A 198 18.45 -4.97 -20.89
N ASN A 199 18.99 -5.18 -19.69
CA ASN A 199 20.24 -5.89 -19.46
C ASN A 199 20.09 -7.44 -19.43
N GLY A 200 18.90 -7.98 -19.65
CA GLY A 200 18.59 -9.41 -19.65
C GLY A 200 18.21 -10.02 -18.30
N VAL A 201 18.29 -9.25 -17.21
CA VAL A 201 17.91 -9.73 -15.87
C VAL A 201 16.40 -9.91 -15.79
N GLN A 202 15.96 -11.04 -15.25
CA GLN A 202 14.55 -11.28 -14.99
C GLN A 202 14.19 -10.85 -13.58
N ALA A 203 13.14 -10.05 -13.44
CA ALA A 203 12.57 -9.66 -12.16
C ALA A 203 11.14 -10.20 -12.05
N ALA A 204 10.83 -10.88 -10.94
CA ALA A 204 9.49 -11.33 -10.62
C ALA A 204 8.57 -10.13 -10.39
N LEU A 205 7.37 -10.20 -10.97
CA LEU A 205 6.31 -9.21 -10.82
C LEU A 205 5.08 -9.90 -10.23
N HIS A 206 4.56 -9.32 -9.16
CA HIS A 206 3.28 -9.71 -8.56
C HIS A 206 2.39 -8.49 -8.42
N PHE A 207 1.25 -8.48 -9.12
CA PHE A 207 0.27 -7.42 -8.97
C PHE A 207 -1.01 -7.95 -8.35
N VAL A 208 -1.51 -7.22 -7.35
CA VAL A 208 -2.65 -7.63 -6.52
C VAL A 208 -3.59 -6.45 -6.28
N HIS A 209 -4.88 -6.74 -6.18
CA HIS A 209 -5.91 -5.82 -5.73
C HIS A 209 -6.88 -6.60 -4.85
N PRO A 210 -6.53 -6.88 -3.58
CA PRO A 210 -7.39 -7.66 -2.71
C PRO A 210 -8.57 -6.82 -2.20
N LYS A 211 -9.65 -7.50 -1.79
CA LYS A 211 -10.89 -6.89 -1.32
C LYS A 211 -10.68 -5.96 -0.10
N PRO A 212 -11.23 -4.74 -0.06
CA PRO A 212 -11.17 -3.92 1.14
C PRO A 212 -12.04 -4.49 2.28
N PRO A 213 -11.64 -4.30 3.56
CA PRO A 213 -12.51 -4.60 4.69
C PRO A 213 -13.54 -3.46 4.85
N ALA A 214 -14.62 -3.51 4.07
CA ALA A 214 -15.71 -2.54 4.11
C ALA A 214 -17.07 -3.24 4.24
N PRO A 215 -18.10 -2.65 4.89
CA PRO A 215 -19.39 -3.31 5.13
C PRO A 215 -20.07 -3.86 3.87
N GLN A 216 -19.87 -3.19 2.73
CA GLN A 216 -20.45 -3.55 1.43
C GLN A 216 -19.62 -4.60 0.68
N GLU A 217 -18.39 -4.86 1.13
CA GLU A 217 -17.39 -5.67 0.44
C GLU A 217 -17.01 -6.92 1.26
N ALA A 218 -16.52 -6.74 2.48
CA ALA A 218 -16.15 -7.80 3.40
C ALA A 218 -16.30 -7.36 4.87
N LYS A 219 -16.92 -8.23 5.69
CA LYS A 219 -17.07 -7.98 7.14
C LYS A 219 -15.72 -8.04 7.90
N THR A 220 -14.72 -8.69 7.31
CA THR A 220 -13.40 -8.91 7.91
C THR A 220 -12.28 -8.62 6.90
N SER A 221 -11.07 -8.37 7.39
CA SER A 221 -9.85 -8.27 6.57
C SER A 221 -9.16 -9.62 6.32
N THR A 222 -9.72 -10.75 6.77
CA THR A 222 -9.06 -12.07 6.79
C THR A 222 -8.59 -12.52 5.41
N ARG A 223 -9.49 -12.51 4.41
CA ARG A 223 -9.17 -12.97 3.04
C ARG A 223 -8.13 -12.06 2.37
N ARG A 224 -8.33 -10.75 2.45
CA ARG A 224 -7.36 -9.74 1.98
C ARG A 224 -5.96 -9.97 2.56
N ASP A 225 -5.88 -10.15 3.88
CA ASP A 225 -4.62 -10.41 4.56
C ASP A 225 -3.98 -11.73 4.08
N ALA A 226 -4.78 -12.80 3.95
CA ALA A 226 -4.31 -14.10 3.50
C ALA A 226 -3.79 -14.08 2.05
N GLU A 227 -4.43 -13.33 1.15
CA GLU A 227 -3.97 -13.21 -0.24
C GLU A 227 -2.55 -12.64 -0.30
N LEU A 228 -2.31 -11.55 0.43
CA LEU A 228 -1.01 -10.92 0.51
C LEU A 228 0.04 -11.86 1.14
N LEU A 229 -0.35 -12.65 2.14
CA LEU A 229 0.53 -13.65 2.76
C LEU A 229 0.85 -14.84 1.83
N LEU A 230 -0.09 -15.27 0.98
CA LEU A 230 0.15 -16.30 -0.05
C LEU A 230 1.18 -15.82 -1.08
N VAL A 231 1.08 -14.55 -1.51
CA VAL A 231 2.10 -13.92 -2.36
C VAL A 231 3.46 -13.91 -1.64
N GLY A 232 3.49 -13.54 -0.36
CA GLY A 232 4.71 -13.54 0.44
C GLY A 232 5.38 -14.91 0.52
N ARG A 233 4.61 -16.00 0.69
CA ARG A 233 5.15 -17.37 0.64
C ARG A 233 5.67 -17.75 -0.73
N ALA A 234 4.99 -17.38 -1.82
CA ALA A 234 5.46 -17.66 -3.16
C ALA A 234 6.82 -17.00 -3.44
N ILE A 235 7.04 -15.80 -2.91
CA ILE A 235 8.30 -15.05 -3.05
C ILE A 235 9.43 -15.69 -2.22
N GLN A 236 9.16 -16.25 -1.04
CA GLN A 236 10.19 -16.90 -0.22
C GLN A 236 10.90 -18.07 -0.91
N HIS A 237 10.28 -18.65 -1.94
CA HIS A 237 10.89 -19.73 -2.72
C HIS A 237 11.75 -19.21 -3.90
N HIS A 238 11.94 -17.89 -4.03
CA HIS A 238 12.66 -17.26 -5.12
C HIS A 238 13.64 -16.18 -4.62
N ASP A 239 14.94 -16.43 -4.77
CA ASP A 239 16.01 -15.52 -4.31
C ASP A 239 16.35 -14.38 -5.29
N GLY A 240 15.55 -14.18 -6.34
CA GLY A 240 15.83 -13.19 -7.39
C GLY A 240 15.16 -11.82 -7.20
N PRO A 241 15.45 -10.85 -8.09
CA PRO A 241 14.84 -9.53 -8.09
C PRO A 241 13.32 -9.66 -8.16
N THR A 242 12.61 -9.01 -7.24
CA THR A 242 11.16 -9.12 -7.12
C THR A 242 10.54 -7.76 -6.87
N ILE A 243 9.38 -7.51 -7.48
CA ILE A 243 8.55 -6.31 -7.29
C ILE A 243 7.10 -6.77 -7.08
N VAL A 244 6.46 -6.22 -6.05
CA VAL A 244 5.04 -6.43 -5.74
C VAL A 244 4.36 -5.08 -5.77
N ALA A 245 3.26 -4.93 -6.51
CA ALA A 245 2.59 -3.64 -6.64
C ALA A 245 1.07 -3.74 -6.77
N GLY A 246 0.36 -2.71 -6.36
CA GLY A 246 -1.10 -2.63 -6.54
C GLY A 246 -1.78 -1.85 -5.44
N ASP A 247 -3.10 -1.76 -5.53
CA ASP A 247 -3.94 -1.21 -4.47
C ASP A 247 -4.20 -2.31 -3.44
N LEU A 248 -3.59 -2.21 -2.27
CA LEU A 248 -3.73 -3.25 -1.24
C LEU A 248 -4.95 -3.06 -0.34
N ASN A 249 -5.72 -1.98 -0.55
CA ASN A 249 -6.84 -1.62 0.32
C ASN A 249 -6.46 -1.63 1.82
N ASP A 250 -5.19 -1.30 2.11
CA ASP A 250 -4.62 -1.24 3.44
C ASP A 250 -3.56 -0.15 3.51
N VAL A 251 -3.39 0.42 4.69
CA VAL A 251 -2.43 1.51 4.93
C VAL A 251 -1.02 0.99 5.19
N ALA A 252 -0.01 1.75 4.79
CA ALA A 252 1.41 1.35 4.93
C ALA A 252 1.83 0.94 6.35
N TRP A 253 1.29 1.59 7.38
CA TRP A 253 1.56 1.28 8.79
C TRP A 253 0.66 0.21 9.39
N SER A 254 -0.10 -0.54 8.59
CA SER A 254 -0.90 -1.64 9.10
C SER A 254 -0.01 -2.80 9.55
N HIS A 255 -0.48 -3.56 10.54
CA HIS A 255 0.20 -4.78 10.98
C HIS A 255 0.35 -5.80 9.84
N THR A 256 -0.64 -5.89 8.94
CA THR A 256 -0.61 -6.83 7.81
C THR A 256 0.46 -6.45 6.79
N SER A 257 0.60 -5.15 6.47
CA SER A 257 1.67 -4.68 5.57
C SER A 257 3.06 -4.92 6.18
N GLU A 258 3.22 -4.70 7.49
CA GLU A 258 4.45 -5.02 8.21
C GLU A 258 4.74 -6.52 8.19
N LEU A 259 3.76 -7.37 8.50
CA LEU A 259 3.88 -8.82 8.47
C LEU A 259 4.25 -9.34 7.07
N PHE A 260 3.60 -8.80 6.03
CA PHE A 260 3.91 -9.13 4.63
C PHE A 260 5.35 -8.80 4.28
N ARG A 261 5.83 -7.58 4.60
CA ARG A 261 7.22 -7.18 4.34
C ARG A 261 8.22 -8.11 5.03
N ARG A 262 7.98 -8.46 6.30
CA ARG A 262 8.83 -9.40 7.06
C ARG A 262 8.87 -10.76 6.38
N LEU A 263 7.71 -11.31 6.03
CA LEU A 263 7.63 -12.64 5.42
C LEU A 263 8.21 -12.67 4.01
N ALA A 264 7.82 -11.73 3.15
CA ALA A 264 8.27 -11.67 1.77
C ALA A 264 9.73 -11.15 1.64
N ARG A 265 10.34 -10.65 2.73
CA ARG A 265 11.64 -9.97 2.74
C ARG A 265 11.71 -8.88 1.67
N LEU A 266 10.73 -7.98 1.67
CA LEU A 266 10.67 -6.84 0.75
C LEU A 266 10.81 -5.50 1.48
N LEU A 267 11.28 -4.50 0.76
CA LEU A 267 11.46 -3.13 1.23
C LEU A 267 10.30 -2.25 0.78
N ASP A 268 9.96 -1.23 1.58
CA ASP A 268 9.01 -0.18 1.22
C ASP A 268 9.78 1.11 0.84
N PRO A 269 9.72 1.56 -0.43
CA PRO A 269 10.41 2.76 -0.89
C PRO A 269 9.87 4.05 -0.24
N ARG A 270 8.68 4.05 0.38
CA ARG A 270 8.08 5.21 1.06
C ARG A 270 8.74 5.54 2.39
N ILE A 271 9.30 4.54 3.08
CA ILE A 271 9.91 4.73 4.40
C ILE A 271 11.11 5.69 4.27
N GLY A 272 11.09 6.76 5.07
CA GLY A 272 12.05 7.86 5.03
C GLY A 272 11.83 8.88 3.92
N ARG A 273 10.68 8.86 3.22
CA ARG A 273 10.39 9.79 2.10
C ARG A 273 9.05 10.49 2.20
N GLY A 274 8.03 9.86 2.75
CA GLY A 274 6.71 10.47 2.90
C GLY A 274 5.58 9.46 2.82
N LEU A 275 4.37 9.90 3.20
CA LEU A 275 3.18 9.06 3.18
C LEU A 275 2.77 8.70 1.75
N LEU A 276 2.90 9.65 0.81
CA LEU A 276 2.39 9.53 -0.57
C LEU A 276 0.93 9.07 -0.62
N PRO A 277 -0.01 9.81 0.01
CA PRO A 277 -1.37 9.32 0.20
C PRO A 277 -2.15 9.36 -1.12
N THR A 278 -2.56 8.19 -1.61
CA THR A 278 -3.20 8.01 -2.91
C THR A 278 -4.72 8.10 -2.85
N PHE A 279 -5.36 7.72 -1.74
CA PHE A 279 -6.82 7.69 -1.58
C PHE A 279 -7.26 8.41 -0.29
N HIS A 280 -8.30 9.23 -0.23
CA HIS A 280 -9.23 9.56 -1.31
C HIS A 280 -8.79 10.86 -2.00
N ALA A 281 -8.69 10.84 -3.32
CA ALA A 281 -8.12 11.93 -4.11
C ALA A 281 -8.87 13.26 -3.95
N ASP A 282 -10.21 13.22 -3.82
CA ASP A 282 -11.05 14.41 -3.65
C ASP A 282 -11.03 14.99 -2.23
N TYR A 283 -10.76 14.20 -1.20
CA TYR A 283 -10.81 14.66 0.19
C TYR A 283 -9.43 14.97 0.76
N LYS A 284 -8.97 16.22 0.58
CA LYS A 284 -7.63 16.68 1.01
C LYS A 284 -7.22 16.34 2.46
N LEU A 285 -8.18 16.34 3.39
CA LEU A 285 -7.94 16.08 4.81
C LEU A 285 -8.15 14.60 5.19
N LEU A 286 -8.63 13.75 4.29
CA LEU A 286 -8.95 12.34 4.50
C LEU A 286 -8.24 11.51 3.42
N ARG A 287 -6.91 11.53 3.46
CA ARG A 287 -6.06 10.78 2.54
C ARG A 287 -5.11 9.82 3.25
N TRP A 288 -4.85 8.72 2.58
CA TRP A 288 -4.22 7.50 3.04
C TRP A 288 -3.45 6.83 1.89
N PRO A 289 -2.34 6.14 2.17
CA PRO A 289 -1.54 5.48 1.14
C PRO A 289 -1.97 4.04 0.93
N LEU A 290 -2.89 3.81 -0.01
CA LEU A 290 -3.44 2.47 -0.28
C LEU A 290 -2.75 1.74 -1.43
N ASP A 291 -2.10 2.47 -2.34
CA ASP A 291 -1.37 1.89 -3.46
C ASP A 291 0.10 1.66 -3.07
N HIS A 292 0.52 0.40 -3.06
CA HIS A 292 1.86 -0.03 -2.65
C HIS A 292 2.72 -0.46 -3.81
N VAL A 293 4.02 -0.25 -3.63
CA VAL A 293 5.05 -0.92 -4.42
C VAL A 293 6.14 -1.37 -3.47
N PHE A 294 6.27 -2.68 -3.26
CA PHE A 294 7.34 -3.30 -2.51
C PHE A 294 8.35 -3.93 -3.46
N HIS A 295 9.62 -3.99 -3.07
CA HIS A 295 10.62 -4.66 -3.89
C HIS A 295 11.73 -5.30 -3.07
N SER A 296 12.39 -6.29 -3.65
CA SER A 296 13.56 -6.93 -3.05
C SER A 296 14.75 -5.97 -2.94
N ALA A 297 15.73 -6.31 -2.09
CA ALA A 297 16.95 -5.53 -1.88
C ALA A 297 17.83 -5.36 -3.13
N HIS A 298 17.58 -6.13 -4.20
CA HIS A 298 18.24 -6.02 -5.50
C HIS A 298 18.02 -4.67 -6.19
N PHE A 299 16.99 -3.91 -5.79
CA PHE A 299 16.67 -2.61 -6.36
C PHE A 299 16.99 -1.46 -5.40
N ARG A 300 17.41 -0.33 -5.98
CA ARG A 300 17.45 0.97 -5.30
C ARG A 300 16.48 1.94 -5.94
N LEU A 301 16.14 2.99 -5.22
CA LEU A 301 15.12 3.93 -5.65
C LEU A 301 15.72 5.09 -6.43
N GLN A 302 15.33 5.25 -7.69
CA GLN A 302 15.63 6.45 -8.47
C GLN A 302 14.56 7.53 -8.27
N ARG A 303 13.27 7.16 -8.40
CA ARG A 303 12.15 8.10 -8.29
C ARG A 303 10.92 7.38 -7.75
N ILE A 304 10.22 8.02 -6.82
CA ILE A 304 8.87 7.67 -6.39
C ILE A 304 8.03 8.93 -6.36
N GLU A 305 6.84 8.89 -6.94
CA GLU A 305 5.98 10.06 -7.04
C GLU A 305 4.51 9.69 -7.11
N ARG A 306 3.70 10.39 -6.33
CA ARG A 306 2.24 10.40 -6.49
C ARG A 306 1.89 11.44 -7.55
N LEU A 307 1.29 10.99 -8.64
CA LEU A 307 1.01 11.81 -9.83
C LEU A 307 -0.26 12.66 -9.67
N SER A 308 -0.59 13.39 -10.73
CA SER A 308 -1.77 14.24 -10.84
C SER A 308 -3.09 13.47 -10.81
N HIS A 309 -4.16 14.14 -10.39
CA HIS A 309 -5.52 13.56 -10.29
C HIS A 309 -6.08 13.19 -11.67
N ILE A 310 -6.50 11.93 -11.84
CA ILE A 310 -7.06 11.43 -13.11
C ILE A 310 -8.59 11.31 -13.12
N GLY A 311 -9.27 11.75 -12.06
CA GLY A 311 -10.73 11.60 -11.92
C GLY A 311 -11.17 10.29 -11.28
N SER A 312 -10.19 9.49 -10.84
CA SER A 312 -10.35 8.39 -9.91
C SER A 312 -10.32 8.93 -8.48
N ASP A 313 -10.95 8.24 -7.54
CA ASP A 313 -10.76 8.44 -6.11
C ASP A 313 -9.34 8.07 -5.64
N HIS A 314 -8.50 7.52 -6.51
CA HIS A 314 -7.06 7.34 -6.32
C HIS A 314 -6.21 8.27 -7.17
N TYR A 315 -5.05 8.66 -6.63
CA TYR A 315 -3.94 9.20 -7.40
C TYR A 315 -3.04 8.07 -7.92
N PRO A 316 -2.61 8.10 -9.19
CA PRO A 316 -1.60 7.16 -9.68
C PRO A 316 -0.27 7.33 -8.96
N ILE A 317 0.49 6.24 -8.80
CA ILE A 317 1.85 6.26 -8.27
C ILE A 317 2.83 5.77 -9.34
N TYR A 318 3.88 6.55 -9.56
CA TYR A 318 4.99 6.22 -10.44
C TYR A 318 6.21 5.86 -9.61
N LEU A 319 6.86 4.77 -9.98
CA LEU A 319 8.11 4.30 -9.39
C LEU A 319 9.14 4.06 -10.49
N ARG A 320 10.40 4.43 -10.25
CA ARG A 320 11.53 4.02 -11.06
C ARG A 320 12.65 3.48 -10.18
N LEU A 321 13.04 2.25 -10.46
CA LEU A 321 14.01 1.47 -9.69
C LEU A 321 15.26 1.22 -10.54
N SER A 322 16.43 1.20 -9.90
CA SER A 322 17.69 0.73 -10.47
C SER A 322 18.03 -0.66 -9.94
N TYR A 323 18.36 -1.58 -10.84
CA TYR A 323 18.90 -2.89 -10.47
C TYR A 323 20.37 -2.77 -10.07
N GLU A 324 20.68 -3.10 -8.82
CA GLU A 324 22.01 -2.92 -8.22
C GLU A 324 22.47 -4.18 -7.46
N PRO A 325 22.81 -5.27 -8.18
CA PRO A 325 23.10 -6.58 -7.59
C PRO A 325 24.43 -6.67 -6.83
N GLN A 326 25.24 -5.63 -6.83
CA GLN A 326 26.47 -5.57 -6.03
C GLN A 326 26.27 -4.81 -4.72
N GLY A 327 25.14 -4.11 -4.57
CA GLY A 327 24.83 -3.25 -3.42
C GLY A 327 23.59 -3.68 -2.64
N TRP A 328 23.06 -4.89 -2.88
CA TRP A 328 21.86 -5.39 -2.20
C TRP A 328 22.15 -5.80 -0.76
N GLN A 329 23.35 -6.34 -0.45
CA GLN A 329 23.75 -6.72 0.91
C GLN A 329 23.76 -5.52 1.85
N GLU A 330 24.06 -4.33 1.33
CA GLU A 330 23.98 -3.10 2.12
C GLU A 330 22.54 -2.71 2.51
N GLN A 331 21.55 -3.16 1.74
CA GLN A 331 20.12 -2.99 2.03
C GLN A 331 19.52 -4.21 2.73
N GLU A 332 20.21 -5.35 2.73
CA GLU A 332 19.78 -6.55 3.45
C GLU A 332 19.68 -6.28 4.96
N GLN A 333 20.50 -5.38 5.50
CA GLN A 333 20.42 -4.93 6.89
C GLN A 333 19.09 -4.20 7.20
N GLU A 334 18.41 -3.68 6.20
CA GLU A 334 17.12 -2.99 6.32
C GLU A 334 15.94 -3.97 6.16
N LEU A 335 16.21 -5.22 5.76
CA LEU A 335 15.20 -6.27 5.67
C LEU A 335 14.88 -6.78 7.08
N GLU A 336 13.64 -6.59 7.46
CA GLU A 336 13.11 -7.20 8.67
C GLU A 336 13.01 -8.73 8.49
N THR A 337 13.30 -9.48 9.55
CA THR A 337 13.25 -10.94 9.53
C THR A 337 12.00 -11.43 10.27
N PRO A 338 11.22 -12.37 9.71
CA PRO A 338 10.03 -12.86 10.38
C PRO A 338 10.42 -13.83 11.50
N ASN A 339 9.83 -13.63 12.68
CA ASN A 339 10.03 -14.50 13.84
C ASN A 339 9.06 -15.72 13.80
N ALA A 340 9.05 -16.56 14.84
CA ALA A 340 8.16 -17.73 14.89
C ALA A 340 6.67 -17.35 15.01
N GLU A 341 6.36 -16.28 15.74
CA GLU A 341 5.00 -15.75 15.89
C GLU A 341 4.45 -15.24 14.55
N ASP A 342 5.26 -14.51 13.77
CA ASP A 342 4.90 -14.04 12.43
C ASP A 342 4.52 -15.19 11.50
N ARG A 343 5.28 -16.31 11.54
CA ARG A 343 5.02 -17.48 10.70
C ARG A 343 3.77 -18.24 11.14
N LEU A 344 3.53 -18.30 12.45
CA LEU A 344 2.32 -18.90 13.01
C LEU A 344 1.09 -18.07 12.61
N GLU A 345 1.12 -16.76 12.86
CA GLU A 345 0.05 -15.83 12.49
C GLU A 345 -0.28 -15.92 11.00
N ALA A 346 0.75 -15.94 10.14
CA ALA A 346 0.54 -16.08 8.71
C ALA A 346 -0.14 -17.40 8.32
N SER A 347 0.25 -18.49 8.98
CA SER A 347 -0.34 -19.81 8.72
C SER A 347 -1.78 -19.89 9.19
N GLU A 348 -2.08 -19.32 10.36
CA GLU A 348 -3.44 -19.23 10.91
C GLU A 348 -4.35 -18.39 10.03
N LYS A 349 -3.90 -17.21 9.58
CA LYS A 349 -4.68 -16.34 8.67
C LYS A 349 -4.98 -17.01 7.34
N ILE A 350 -3.98 -17.66 6.73
CA ILE A 350 -4.17 -18.41 5.47
C ILE A 350 -5.16 -19.56 5.67
N HIS A 351 -5.05 -20.31 6.78
CA HIS A 351 -5.97 -21.39 7.08
C HIS A 351 -7.40 -20.88 7.32
N GLN A 352 -7.55 -19.79 8.08
CA GLN A 352 -8.84 -19.18 8.36
C GLN A 352 -9.53 -18.70 7.07
N ALA A 353 -8.78 -18.06 6.16
CA ALA A 353 -9.31 -17.63 4.87
C ALA A 353 -9.74 -18.81 3.99
N ALA A 354 -9.07 -19.96 4.08
CA ALA A 354 -9.46 -21.16 3.34
C ALA A 354 -10.76 -21.81 3.87
N VAL A 355 -11.09 -21.59 5.15
CA VAL A 355 -12.31 -22.11 5.81
C VAL A 355 -13.49 -21.12 5.69
N GLU A 356 -13.21 -19.83 5.59
CA GLU A 356 -14.22 -18.77 5.41
C GLU A 356 -14.79 -18.87 3.98
N GLU A 357 -16.08 -19.23 3.84
CA GLU A 357 -16.74 -19.30 2.54
C GLU A 357 -16.67 -17.94 1.81
N PRO A 358 -16.46 -17.92 0.48
CA PRO A 358 -16.55 -16.70 -0.30
C PRO A 358 -17.95 -16.11 -0.15
N ALA A 359 -18.01 -14.84 0.24
CA ALA A 359 -19.24 -14.12 0.60
C ALA A 359 -20.11 -13.76 -0.60
#